data_AF-A0A960I671-F1
#
_entry.id   AF-A0A960I671-F1
#
_cell.length_a   1.000
_cell.length_b   1.000
_cell.length_c   1.000
_cell.angle_alpha   90.00
_cell.angle_beta   90.00
_cell.angle_gamma   90.00
#
_symmetry.space_group_name_H-M   'P 1'
#
loop_
_entity.id
_entity.type
_entity.pdbx_description
1 polymer ?
#
loop_
_entity_poly.entity_id
_entity_poly.type
_entity_poly.pdbx_seq_one_letter_code
_entity_poly.pdbx_strand_id
1 'polypeptide(L)'
;MTWLVTEIAALLVGALVLGVVLGWLLSRLIGRLRRSPESAGGDLTDVRTERDTLRMEAEGLRTDIEALRSGNEDLSARHRDLSATIDTLTEERASLAGRVGELQVALDDERREIADQLANRAALGSNDSTDADADGLRTQLDACRAELATTRRVLAERTEQLSIARHEIAECAARDEELAAVTDELQELRDRQPPISPWVTDAAPDPAEITAALADLEARSQRHEELLARLAETGDAAAPARQVDVLQERIASLEQAVGERNEEIVRLSTALGAEAPKRDGDDLTRLPGVDDVVADGLAVRGITRFKHVARLAPRDLEDVLAGIDGAPDGLDADHIIRRANRLHRASRGL
;
A
#
# COMPACT_ATOMS: atom_id res chain seq x y z
N MET A 1 165.46 -35.18 -29.73
CA MET A 1 164.90 -33.81 -29.85
C MET A 1 163.47 -33.83 -30.38
N THR A 2 163.18 -34.45 -31.54
CA THR A 2 161.82 -34.46 -32.13
C THR A 2 160.74 -35.14 -31.28
N TRP A 3 161.07 -36.26 -30.62
CA TRP A 3 160.13 -37.02 -29.78
C TRP A 3 159.59 -36.23 -28.56
N LEU A 4 160.47 -35.45 -27.92
CA LEU A 4 160.11 -34.65 -26.74
C LEU A 4 159.21 -33.45 -27.12
N VAL A 5 159.43 -32.88 -28.30
CA VAL A 5 158.59 -31.79 -28.85
C VAL A 5 157.19 -32.29 -29.20
N THR A 6 157.07 -33.50 -29.74
CA THR A 6 155.76 -34.10 -30.05
C THR A 6 154.95 -34.42 -28.79
N GLU A 7 155.61 -34.80 -27.70
CA GLU A 7 154.95 -35.14 -26.44
C GLU A 7 154.46 -33.88 -25.70
N ILE A 8 155.27 -32.82 -25.66
CA ILE A 8 154.85 -31.51 -25.12
C ILE A 8 153.71 -30.91 -25.96
N ALA A 9 153.77 -31.02 -27.29
CA ALA A 9 152.69 -30.56 -28.16
C ALA A 9 151.38 -31.34 -27.93
N ALA A 10 151.45 -32.65 -27.74
CA ALA A 10 150.28 -33.48 -27.43
C ALA A 10 149.65 -33.10 -26.08
N LEU A 11 150.46 -32.80 -25.06
CA LEU A 11 149.97 -32.34 -23.75
C LEU A 11 149.33 -30.96 -23.82
N LEU A 12 149.90 -30.03 -24.60
CA LEU A 12 149.32 -28.69 -24.83
C LEU A 12 147.98 -28.77 -25.55
N VAL A 13 147.89 -29.60 -26.59
CA VAL A 13 146.64 -29.84 -27.31
C VAL A 13 145.62 -30.53 -26.39
N GLY A 14 146.06 -31.51 -25.59
CA GLY A 14 145.22 -32.16 -24.58
C GLY A 14 144.66 -31.18 -23.55
N ALA A 15 145.49 -30.28 -23.02
CA ALA A 15 145.08 -29.25 -22.07
C ALA A 15 144.13 -28.23 -22.71
N LEU A 16 144.35 -27.85 -23.97
CA LEU A 16 143.49 -26.92 -24.70
C LEU A 16 142.12 -27.55 -24.98
N VAL A 17 142.09 -28.80 -25.42
CA VAL A 17 140.84 -29.57 -25.61
C VAL A 17 140.11 -29.72 -24.28
N LEU A 18 140.83 -30.06 -23.21
CA LEU A 18 140.26 -30.16 -21.87
C LEU A 18 139.68 -28.82 -21.40
N GLY A 19 140.37 -27.71 -21.67
CA GLY A 19 139.89 -26.36 -21.36
C GLY A 19 138.64 -25.97 -22.14
N VAL A 20 138.56 -26.29 -23.42
CA VAL A 20 137.38 -26.07 -24.26
C VAL A 20 136.20 -26.92 -23.78
N VAL A 21 136.45 -28.18 -23.45
CA VAL A 21 135.43 -29.09 -22.91
C VAL A 21 134.96 -28.60 -21.54
N LEU A 22 135.86 -28.21 -20.64
CA LEU A 22 135.50 -27.63 -19.35
C LEU A 22 134.70 -26.34 -19.50
N GLY A 23 135.12 -25.45 -20.41
CA GLY A 23 134.43 -24.19 -20.69
C GLY A 23 133.02 -24.42 -21.25
N TRP A 24 132.86 -25.41 -22.15
CA TRP A 24 131.57 -25.82 -22.67
C TRP A 24 130.68 -26.42 -21.58
N LEU A 25 131.23 -27.29 -20.73
CA LEU A 25 130.52 -27.88 -19.60
C LEU A 25 130.09 -26.82 -18.57
N LEU A 26 130.97 -25.86 -18.26
CA LEU A 26 130.65 -24.72 -17.39
C LEU A 26 129.53 -23.87 -18.00
N SER A 27 129.64 -23.51 -19.28
CA SER A 27 128.65 -22.71 -19.98
C SER A 27 127.28 -23.42 -20.04
N ARG A 28 127.29 -24.74 -20.24
CA ARG A 28 126.08 -25.57 -20.20
C ARG A 28 125.49 -25.73 -18.79
N LEU A 29 126.33 -25.80 -17.76
CA LEU A 29 125.89 -25.87 -16.37
C LEU A 29 125.31 -24.53 -15.90
N ILE A 30 126.01 -23.42 -16.19
CA ILE A 30 125.58 -22.05 -15.92
C ILE A 30 124.28 -21.73 -16.67
N GLY A 31 124.16 -22.16 -17.94
CA GLY A 31 122.92 -21.99 -18.71
C GLY A 31 121.72 -22.74 -18.09
N ARG A 32 121.92 -23.94 -17.54
CA ARG A 32 120.87 -24.66 -16.81
C ARG A 32 120.54 -24.01 -15.47
N LEU A 33 121.56 -23.60 -14.72
CA LEU A 33 121.41 -22.90 -13.44
C LEU A 33 120.80 -21.51 -13.58
N ARG A 34 120.89 -20.87 -14.75
CA ARG A 34 120.27 -19.57 -15.03
C ARG A 34 118.83 -19.70 -15.55
N ARG A 35 118.52 -20.73 -16.34
CA ARG A 35 117.14 -20.99 -16.79
C ARG A 35 116.23 -21.50 -15.67
N SER A 36 116.76 -22.29 -14.73
CA SER A 36 115.98 -22.79 -13.58
C SER A 36 115.39 -21.70 -12.67
N PRO A 37 116.10 -20.61 -12.31
CA PRO A 37 115.54 -19.51 -11.54
C PRO A 37 114.65 -18.60 -12.39
N GLU A 38 114.88 -18.48 -13.69
CA GLU A 38 114.00 -17.73 -14.59
C GLU A 38 112.64 -18.44 -14.76
N SER A 39 112.62 -19.77 -14.92
CA SER A 39 111.36 -20.54 -14.96
C SER A 39 110.65 -20.57 -13.60
N ALA A 40 111.41 -20.79 -12.51
CA ALA A 40 110.85 -20.74 -11.16
C ALA A 40 110.31 -19.34 -10.81
N GLY A 41 110.92 -18.27 -11.33
CA GLY A 41 110.43 -16.90 -11.19
C GLY A 41 109.12 -16.65 -11.93
N GLY A 42 108.98 -17.18 -13.15
CA GLY A 42 107.74 -17.13 -13.95
C GLY A 42 106.58 -17.86 -13.27
N ASP A 43 106.81 -19.11 -12.82
CA ASP A 43 105.81 -19.89 -12.10
C ASP A 43 105.39 -19.17 -10.79
N LEU A 44 106.35 -18.54 -10.09
CA LEU A 44 106.05 -17.78 -8.88
C LEU A 44 105.21 -16.53 -9.17
N THR A 45 105.42 -15.86 -10.31
CA THR A 45 104.60 -14.72 -10.71
C THR A 45 103.20 -15.14 -11.13
N ASP A 46 103.06 -16.26 -11.84
CA ASP A 46 101.75 -16.78 -12.26
C ASP A 46 100.92 -17.27 -11.06
N VAL A 47 101.55 -17.98 -10.13
CA VAL A 47 100.88 -18.37 -8.86
C VAL A 47 100.50 -17.13 -8.05
N ARG A 48 101.23 -16.03 -8.17
CA ARG A 48 100.92 -14.78 -7.46
C ARG A 48 99.72 -14.07 -8.09
N THR A 49 99.66 -13.97 -9.42
CA THR A 49 98.51 -13.38 -10.12
C THR A 49 97.25 -14.23 -9.93
N GLU A 50 97.36 -15.55 -9.97
CA GLU A 50 96.25 -16.46 -9.67
C GLU A 50 95.76 -16.29 -8.23
N ARG A 51 96.69 -16.22 -7.25
CA ARG A 51 96.32 -15.94 -5.85
C ARG A 51 95.62 -14.61 -5.69
N ASP A 52 96.10 -13.56 -6.36
CA ASP A 52 95.50 -12.23 -6.28
C ASP A 52 94.09 -12.23 -6.92
N THR A 53 93.90 -13.00 -8.00
CA THR A 53 92.60 -13.17 -8.68
C THR A 53 91.60 -13.94 -7.80
N LEU A 54 92.00 -15.09 -7.25
CA LEU A 54 91.20 -15.87 -6.31
C LEU A 54 90.85 -15.08 -5.05
N ARG A 55 91.76 -14.18 -4.63
CA ARG A 55 91.50 -13.28 -3.49
C ARG A 55 90.40 -12.26 -3.83
N MET A 56 90.45 -11.64 -5.01
CA MET A 56 89.39 -10.74 -5.46
C MET A 56 88.05 -11.47 -5.61
N GLU A 57 88.03 -12.68 -6.16
CA GLU A 57 86.83 -13.50 -6.24
C GLU A 57 86.28 -13.86 -4.84
N ALA A 58 87.13 -14.24 -3.90
CA ALA A 58 86.72 -14.52 -2.53
C ALA A 58 86.17 -13.28 -1.81
N GLU A 59 86.72 -12.10 -2.09
CA GLU A 59 86.19 -10.82 -1.60
C GLU A 59 84.83 -10.50 -2.22
N GLY A 60 84.65 -10.72 -3.52
CA GLY A 60 83.35 -10.55 -4.22
C GLY A 60 82.27 -11.53 -3.73
N LEU A 61 82.61 -12.81 -3.56
CA LEU A 61 81.68 -13.79 -3.00
C LEU A 61 81.30 -13.46 -1.56
N ARG A 62 82.21 -12.87 -0.77
CA ARG A 62 81.87 -12.39 0.58
C ARG A 62 80.88 -11.24 0.54
N THR A 63 81.04 -10.28 -0.37
CA THR A 63 80.07 -9.18 -0.52
C THR A 63 78.71 -9.69 -0.96
N ASP A 64 78.66 -10.66 -1.87
CA ASP A 64 77.41 -11.27 -2.34
C ASP A 64 76.71 -12.06 -1.24
N ILE A 65 77.46 -12.85 -0.45
CA ILE A 65 76.93 -13.56 0.72
C ILE A 65 76.31 -12.58 1.72
N GLU A 66 76.95 -11.44 1.96
CA GLU A 66 76.44 -10.45 2.89
C GLU A 66 75.18 -9.75 2.36
N ALA A 67 75.14 -9.42 1.07
CA ALA A 67 73.95 -8.87 0.42
C ALA A 67 72.77 -9.85 0.40
N LEU A 68 73.04 -11.15 0.18
CA LEU A 68 72.02 -12.19 0.26
C LEU A 68 71.51 -12.39 1.69
N ARG A 69 72.38 -12.27 2.70
CA ARG A 69 71.97 -12.31 4.11
C ARG A 69 71.06 -11.15 4.46
N SER A 70 71.46 -9.92 4.14
CA SER A 70 70.63 -8.74 4.40
C SER A 70 69.28 -8.83 3.66
N GLY A 71 69.28 -9.29 2.41
CA GLY A 71 68.04 -9.50 1.66
C GLY A 71 67.13 -10.56 2.28
N ASN A 72 67.69 -11.63 2.86
CA ASN A 72 66.93 -12.67 3.54
C ASN A 72 66.37 -12.19 4.90
N GLU A 73 67.12 -11.36 5.62
CA GLU A 73 66.64 -10.69 6.84
C GLU A 73 65.46 -9.76 6.54
N ASP A 74 65.56 -8.95 5.48
CA ASP A 74 64.48 -8.07 5.01
C ASP A 74 63.24 -8.86 4.59
N LEU A 75 63.42 -9.95 3.85
CA LEU A 75 62.32 -10.81 3.41
C LEU A 75 61.63 -11.48 4.61
N SER A 76 62.42 -11.92 5.59
CA SER A 76 61.89 -12.47 6.84
C SER A 76 61.14 -11.43 7.65
N ALA A 77 61.59 -10.18 7.69
CA ALA A 77 60.87 -9.07 8.33
C ALA A 77 59.51 -8.84 7.66
N ARG A 78 59.48 -8.73 6.33
CA ARG A 78 58.22 -8.60 5.57
C ARG A 78 57.28 -9.78 5.78
N HIS A 79 57.81 -11.00 5.87
CA HIS A 79 56.99 -12.18 6.13
C HIS A 79 56.33 -12.11 7.52
N ARG A 80 57.07 -11.67 8.55
CA ARG A 80 56.49 -11.47 9.89
C ARG A 80 55.40 -10.39 9.90
N ASP A 81 55.63 -9.26 9.22
CA ASP A 81 54.65 -8.17 9.14
C ASP A 81 53.37 -8.60 8.40
N LEU A 82 53.52 -9.31 7.27
CA LEU A 82 52.39 -9.87 6.54
C LEU A 82 51.62 -10.90 7.37
N SER A 83 52.33 -11.75 8.12
CA SER A 83 51.69 -12.71 9.02
C SER A 83 50.88 -12.00 10.11
N ALA A 84 51.44 -10.97 10.76
CA ALA A 84 50.72 -10.17 11.76
C ALA A 84 49.48 -9.46 11.17
N THR A 85 49.58 -8.98 9.93
CA THR A 85 48.44 -8.38 9.22
C THR A 85 47.34 -9.41 8.93
N ILE A 86 47.72 -10.63 8.52
CA ILE A 86 46.78 -11.74 8.30
C ILE A 86 46.07 -12.10 9.61
N ASP A 87 46.79 -12.18 10.73
CA ASP A 87 46.20 -12.49 12.03
C ASP A 87 45.18 -11.42 12.44
N THR A 88 45.52 -10.15 12.25
CA THR A 88 44.63 -9.01 12.56
C THR A 88 43.36 -9.05 11.70
N LEU A 89 43.51 -9.23 10.38
CA LEU A 89 42.35 -9.34 9.47
C LEU A 89 41.49 -10.57 9.77
N THR A 90 42.10 -11.65 10.25
CA THR A 90 41.35 -12.85 10.65
C THR A 90 40.52 -12.60 11.91
N GLU A 91 41.06 -11.86 12.88
CA GLU A 91 40.34 -11.44 14.08
C GLU A 91 39.20 -10.47 13.76
N GLU A 92 39.44 -9.47 12.91
CA GLU A 92 38.40 -8.55 12.42
C GLU A 92 37.28 -9.30 11.70
N ARG A 93 37.62 -10.27 10.85
CA ARG A 93 36.65 -11.12 10.16
C ARG A 93 35.81 -11.94 11.15
N ALA A 94 36.42 -12.49 12.19
CA ALA A 94 35.71 -13.23 13.23
C ALA A 94 34.75 -12.31 14.01
N SER A 95 35.18 -11.10 14.36
CA SER A 95 34.35 -10.09 15.01
C SER A 95 33.14 -9.69 14.16
N LEU A 96 33.36 -9.39 12.87
CA LEU A 96 32.29 -9.06 11.94
C LEU A 96 31.31 -10.22 11.74
N ALA A 97 31.81 -11.46 11.65
CA ALA A 97 30.95 -12.64 11.58
C ALA A 97 30.07 -12.80 12.82
N GLY A 98 30.62 -12.52 14.01
CA GLY A 98 29.86 -12.48 15.26
C GLY A 98 28.73 -11.44 15.22
N ARG A 99 29.04 -10.20 14.82
CA ARG A 99 28.04 -9.12 14.69
C ARG A 99 26.94 -9.45 13.68
N VAL A 100 27.29 -10.10 12.57
CA VAL A 100 26.30 -10.58 11.58
C VAL A 100 25.36 -11.61 12.20
N GLY A 101 25.90 -12.55 12.99
CA GLY A 101 25.10 -13.53 13.72
C GLY A 101 24.15 -12.90 14.74
N GLU A 102 24.63 -11.94 15.52
CA GLU A 102 23.80 -11.18 16.49
C GLU A 102 22.66 -10.42 15.79
N LEU A 103 22.95 -9.74 14.68
CA LEU A 103 21.94 -9.02 13.90
C LEU A 103 20.91 -9.97 13.28
N GLN A 104 21.32 -11.18 12.87
CA GLN A 104 20.39 -12.20 12.37
C GLN A 104 19.42 -12.68 13.45
N VAL A 105 19.92 -12.95 14.66
CA VAL A 105 19.06 -13.34 15.79
C VAL A 105 18.08 -12.22 16.13
N ALA A 106 18.56 -10.97 16.23
CA ALA A 106 17.70 -9.82 16.50
C ALA A 106 16.61 -9.65 15.44
N LEU A 107 16.95 -9.80 14.16
CA LEU A 107 15.98 -9.72 13.06
C LEU A 107 14.93 -10.83 13.14
N ASP A 108 15.33 -12.05 13.50
CA ASP A 108 14.41 -13.18 13.65
C ASP A 108 13.48 -13.00 14.85
N ASP A 109 13.96 -12.39 15.94
CA ASP A 109 13.15 -12.06 17.11
C ASP A 109 12.13 -10.96 16.80
N GLU A 110 12.53 -9.87 16.11
CA GLU A 110 11.60 -8.84 15.65
C GLU A 110 10.54 -9.42 14.70
N ARG A 111 10.92 -10.33 13.81
CA ARG A 111 9.96 -11.01 12.91
C ARG A 111 8.95 -11.85 13.69
N ARG A 112 9.36 -12.54 14.75
CA ARG A 112 8.45 -13.27 15.64
C ARG A 112 7.51 -12.31 16.36
N GLU A 113 8.04 -11.22 16.91
CA GLU A 113 7.23 -10.22 17.60
C GLU A 113 6.17 -9.60 16.67
N ILE A 114 6.55 -9.25 15.44
CA ILE A 114 5.60 -8.74 14.43
C ILE A 114 4.53 -9.79 14.11
N ALA A 115 4.90 -11.06 13.97
CA ALA A 115 3.95 -12.14 13.71
C ALA A 115 2.95 -12.29 14.88
N ASP A 116 3.43 -12.24 16.11
CA ASP A 116 2.60 -12.30 17.32
C ASP A 116 1.67 -11.08 17.42
N GLN A 117 2.17 -9.87 17.12
CA GLN A 117 1.36 -8.66 17.07
C GLN A 117 0.26 -8.74 16.01
N LEU A 118 0.56 -9.28 14.82
CA LEU A 118 -0.41 -9.51 13.76
C LEU A 118 -1.46 -10.55 14.16
N ALA A 119 -1.05 -11.64 14.81
CA ALA A 119 -1.95 -12.66 15.33
C ALA A 119 -2.89 -12.08 16.41
N ASN A 120 -2.35 -11.29 17.34
CA ASN A 120 -3.15 -10.62 18.35
C ASN A 120 -4.13 -9.61 17.74
N ARG A 121 -3.69 -8.84 16.74
CA ARG A 121 -4.58 -7.92 16.00
C ARG A 121 -5.68 -8.67 15.25
N ALA A 122 -5.37 -9.83 14.66
CA ALA A 122 -6.37 -10.66 14.00
C ALA A 122 -7.39 -11.22 15.00
N ALA A 123 -6.94 -11.64 16.19
CA ALA A 123 -7.82 -12.10 17.27
C ALA A 123 -8.73 -10.98 17.81
N LEU A 124 -8.22 -9.76 17.95
CA LEU A 124 -9.01 -8.57 18.31
C LEU A 124 -9.95 -8.14 17.17
N GLY A 125 -9.57 -8.40 15.92
CA GLY A 125 -10.37 -8.10 14.73
C GLY A 125 -11.51 -9.10 14.49
N SER A 126 -11.39 -10.35 14.96
CA SER A 126 -12.47 -11.35 14.89
C SER A 126 -13.52 -11.17 16.00
N ASN A 127 -13.87 -9.91 16.26
CA ASN A 127 -14.89 -9.46 17.21
C ASN A 127 -16.32 -9.79 16.71
N ASP A 128 -16.47 -10.89 15.98
CA ASP A 128 -17.71 -11.42 15.41
C ASP A 128 -18.79 -11.59 16.48
N SER A 129 -18.40 -11.86 17.73
CA SER A 129 -19.32 -11.89 18.87
C SER A 129 -19.90 -10.52 19.20
N THR A 130 -19.08 -9.45 19.17
CA THR A 130 -19.55 -8.09 19.47
C THR A 130 -20.43 -7.53 18.36
N ASP A 131 -20.15 -7.87 17.10
CA ASP A 131 -21.01 -7.49 15.97
C ASP A 131 -22.33 -8.27 15.99
N ALA A 132 -22.29 -9.57 16.31
CA ALA A 132 -23.49 -10.38 16.51
C ALA A 132 -24.34 -9.87 17.69
N ASP A 133 -23.71 -9.49 18.81
CA ASP A 133 -24.39 -8.89 19.95
C ASP A 133 -25.00 -7.53 19.59
N ALA A 134 -24.29 -6.69 18.82
CA ALA A 134 -24.79 -5.40 18.34
C ALA A 134 -26.00 -5.55 17.41
N ASP A 135 -25.98 -6.52 16.49
CA ASP A 135 -27.10 -6.83 15.61
C ASP A 135 -28.29 -7.43 16.36
N GLY A 136 -28.03 -8.26 17.37
CA GLY A 136 -29.05 -8.75 18.29
C GLY A 136 -29.74 -7.62 19.04
N LEU A 137 -28.97 -6.68 19.60
CA LEU A 137 -29.48 -5.49 20.29
C LEU A 137 -30.26 -4.56 19.35
N ARG A 138 -29.82 -4.37 18.10
CA ARG A 138 -30.55 -3.61 17.07
C ARG A 138 -31.91 -4.24 16.79
N THR A 139 -31.94 -5.56 16.61
CA THR A 139 -33.17 -6.31 16.36
C THR A 139 -34.15 -6.18 17.53
N GLN A 140 -33.66 -6.29 18.77
CA GLN A 140 -34.48 -6.06 19.97
C GLN A 140 -35.02 -4.63 20.03
N LEU A 141 -34.20 -3.64 19.70
CA LEU A 141 -34.60 -2.24 19.73
C LEU A 141 -35.67 -1.93 18.67
N ASP A 142 -35.56 -2.52 17.47
CA ASP A 142 -36.57 -2.39 16.43
C ASP A 142 -37.88 -3.11 16.79
N ALA A 143 -37.80 -4.27 17.45
CA ALA A 143 -38.98 -4.93 18.01
C ALA A 143 -39.68 -4.05 19.06
N CYS A 144 -38.94 -3.48 20.01
CA CYS A 144 -39.50 -2.56 21.00
C CYS A 144 -40.10 -1.30 20.34
N ARG A 145 -39.48 -0.76 19.29
CA ARG A 145 -40.05 0.36 18.53
C ARG A 145 -41.37 0.00 17.86
N ALA A 146 -41.48 -1.22 17.30
CA ALA A 146 -42.71 -1.71 16.71
C ALA A 146 -43.83 -1.86 17.76
N GLU A 147 -43.53 -2.45 18.92
CA GLU A 147 -44.47 -2.54 20.05
C GLU A 147 -44.90 -1.15 20.55
N LEU A 148 -43.98 -0.20 20.60
CA LEU A 148 -44.31 1.17 20.99
C LEU A 148 -45.20 1.86 19.94
N ALA A 149 -44.98 1.60 18.66
CA ALA A 149 -45.84 2.10 17.59
C ALA A 149 -47.26 1.50 17.65
N THR A 150 -47.39 0.20 17.94
CA THR A 150 -48.70 -0.45 18.07
C THR A 150 -49.46 0.08 19.28
N THR A 151 -48.81 0.21 20.43
CA THR A 151 -49.44 0.78 21.65
C THR A 151 -49.87 2.23 21.44
N ARG A 152 -49.06 3.06 20.76
CA ARG A 152 -49.46 4.42 20.37
C ARG A 152 -50.70 4.44 19.48
N ARG A 153 -50.79 3.53 18.51
CA ARG A 153 -51.97 3.41 17.64
C ARG A 153 -53.23 3.05 18.46
N VAL A 154 -53.12 2.09 19.37
CA VAL A 154 -54.23 1.70 20.25
C VAL A 154 -54.65 2.87 21.15
N LEU A 155 -53.71 3.63 21.71
CA LEU A 155 -54.02 4.82 22.51
C LEU A 155 -54.74 5.89 21.69
N ALA A 156 -54.32 6.14 20.45
CA ALA A 156 -54.99 7.07 19.55
C ALA A 156 -56.44 6.65 19.29
N GLU A 157 -56.65 5.37 18.96
CA GLU A 157 -57.99 4.80 18.75
C GLU A 157 -58.88 4.91 20.00
N ARG A 158 -58.33 4.61 21.18
CA ARG A 158 -59.08 4.77 22.44
C ARG A 158 -59.42 6.24 22.75
N THR A 159 -58.53 7.16 22.39
CA THR A 159 -58.78 8.60 22.57
C THR A 159 -59.91 9.07 21.66
N GLU A 160 -59.94 8.58 20.41
CA GLU A 160 -61.03 8.82 19.47
C GLU A 160 -62.35 8.22 19.99
N GLN A 161 -62.36 6.98 20.45
CA GLN A 161 -63.54 6.34 21.06
C GLN A 161 -64.06 7.13 22.27
N LEU A 162 -63.18 7.64 23.13
CA LEU A 162 -63.58 8.50 24.25
C LEU A 162 -64.16 9.83 23.78
N SER A 163 -63.68 10.40 22.66
CA SER A 163 -64.23 11.62 22.10
C SER A 163 -65.65 11.40 21.56
N ILE A 164 -65.90 10.28 20.90
CA ILE A 164 -67.22 9.87 20.39
C ILE A 164 -68.18 9.66 21.57
N ALA A 165 -67.78 8.86 22.57
CA ALA A 165 -68.61 8.59 23.74
C ALA A 165 -68.96 9.87 24.52
N ARG A 166 -68.03 10.84 24.61
CA ARG A 166 -68.30 12.15 25.21
C ARG A 166 -69.32 12.96 24.41
N HIS A 167 -69.26 12.91 23.08
CA HIS A 167 -70.23 13.57 22.22
C HIS A 167 -71.63 12.96 22.38
N GLU A 168 -71.73 11.62 22.39
CA GLU A 168 -72.99 10.91 22.61
C GLU A 168 -73.60 11.22 23.98
N ILE A 169 -72.78 11.28 25.05
CA ILE A 169 -73.25 11.69 26.39
C ILE A 169 -73.79 13.12 26.36
N ALA A 170 -73.10 14.04 25.68
CA ALA A 170 -73.56 15.43 25.56
C ALA A 170 -74.88 15.53 24.78
N GLU A 171 -75.05 14.73 23.73
CA GLU A 171 -76.29 14.66 22.96
C GLU A 171 -77.45 14.07 23.78
N CYS A 172 -77.21 13.01 24.57
CA CYS A 172 -78.19 12.48 25.50
C CYS A 172 -78.58 13.50 26.57
N ALA A 173 -77.61 14.24 27.13
CA ALA A 173 -77.88 15.28 28.11
C ALA A 173 -78.75 16.42 27.52
N ALA A 174 -78.50 16.81 26.26
CA ALA A 174 -79.34 17.78 25.56
C ALA A 174 -80.77 17.26 25.33
N ARG A 175 -80.91 15.98 24.94
CA ARG A 175 -82.24 15.33 24.81
C ARG A 175 -82.98 15.26 26.14
N ASP A 176 -82.30 15.00 27.25
CA ASP A 176 -82.92 14.99 28.57
C ASP A 176 -83.41 16.40 28.97
N GLU A 177 -82.68 17.45 28.61
CA GLU A 177 -83.09 18.85 28.81
C GLU A 177 -84.32 19.21 27.94
N GLU A 178 -84.34 18.80 26.68
CA GLU A 178 -85.52 18.94 25.80
C GLU A 178 -86.73 18.17 26.35
N LEU A 179 -86.54 16.93 26.82
CA LEU A 179 -87.60 16.14 27.43
C LEU A 179 -88.12 16.77 28.73
N ALA A 180 -87.24 17.36 29.54
CA ALA A 180 -87.64 18.12 30.73
C ALA A 180 -88.49 19.34 30.34
N ALA A 181 -88.08 20.10 29.32
CA ALA A 181 -88.83 21.23 28.80
C ALA A 181 -90.21 20.82 28.25
N VAL A 182 -90.27 19.73 27.47
CA VAL A 182 -91.55 19.17 26.98
C VAL A 182 -92.42 18.66 28.13
N THR A 183 -91.82 18.09 29.17
CA THR A 183 -92.57 17.65 30.35
C THR A 183 -93.18 18.83 31.10
N ASP A 184 -92.42 19.93 31.26
CA ASP A 184 -92.91 21.18 31.83
C ASP A 184 -94.01 21.82 30.95
N GLU A 185 -93.85 21.83 29.62
CA GLU A 185 -94.88 22.29 28.69
C GLU A 185 -96.16 21.44 28.78
N LEU A 186 -96.04 20.11 28.82
CA LEU A 186 -97.18 19.21 29.00
C LEU A 186 -97.84 19.40 30.37
N GLN A 187 -97.07 19.72 31.42
CA GLN A 187 -97.59 20.06 32.73
C GLN A 187 -98.38 21.38 32.67
N GLU A 188 -97.82 22.42 32.04
CA GLU A 188 -98.51 23.71 31.85
C GLU A 188 -99.79 23.55 31.00
N LEU A 189 -99.74 22.78 29.91
CA LEU A 189 -100.90 22.48 29.06
C LEU A 189 -101.97 21.70 29.80
N ARG A 190 -101.58 20.74 30.64
CA ARG A 190 -102.49 19.97 31.51
C ARG A 190 -103.13 20.86 32.58
N ASP A 191 -102.36 21.74 33.20
CA ASP A 191 -102.88 22.70 34.19
C ASP A 191 -103.83 23.73 33.53
N ARG A 192 -103.64 24.02 32.24
CA ARG A 192 -104.52 24.87 31.41
C ARG A 192 -105.76 24.17 30.89
N GLN A 193 -105.89 22.84 31.01
CA GLN A 193 -106.99 22.09 30.42
C GLN A 193 -108.18 21.99 31.40
N PRO A 194 -109.35 22.62 31.13
CA PRO A 194 -110.60 22.22 31.78
C PRO A 194 -111.03 20.82 31.27
N PRO A 195 -111.83 20.04 32.02
CA PRO A 195 -112.21 18.68 31.64
C PRO A 195 -112.91 18.66 30.27
N ILE A 196 -112.27 18.07 29.28
CA ILE A 196 -112.73 18.07 27.89
C ILE A 196 -113.87 17.04 27.71
N SER A 197 -115.04 17.55 27.34
CA SER A 197 -116.11 16.80 26.66
C SER A 197 -115.99 16.92 25.13
N PRO A 198 -116.57 15.99 24.35
CA PRO A 198 -116.05 15.60 23.04
C PRO A 198 -116.83 16.17 21.84
N TRP A 199 -116.13 16.88 20.95
CA TRP A 199 -116.44 17.14 19.53
C TRP A 199 -115.18 17.83 18.95
N VAL A 200 -114.52 17.40 17.87
CA VAL A 200 -114.78 17.67 16.43
C VAL A 200 -113.53 17.10 15.69
N THR A 201 -113.56 15.99 14.94
CA THR A 201 -113.79 15.80 13.47
C THR A 201 -113.41 16.93 12.51
N ASP A 202 -112.67 16.55 11.45
CA ASP A 202 -112.36 17.27 10.19
C ASP A 202 -111.22 18.28 10.15
N ALA A 203 -110.09 17.83 9.57
CA ALA A 203 -109.25 18.63 8.67
C ALA A 203 -108.29 17.70 7.90
N ALA A 204 -108.74 17.17 6.76
CA ALA A 204 -107.83 16.61 5.75
C ALA A 204 -107.21 17.79 4.95
N PRO A 205 -105.88 17.86 4.78
CA PRO A 205 -105.24 18.97 4.08
C PRO A 205 -105.44 18.89 2.55
N ASP A 206 -105.54 20.07 1.95
CA ASP A 206 -105.90 20.36 0.56
C ASP A 206 -104.80 19.91 -0.42
N PRO A 207 -105.09 19.11 -1.47
CA PRO A 207 -104.12 18.61 -2.45
C PRO A 207 -103.35 19.71 -3.23
N ALA A 208 -103.76 20.98 -3.14
CA ALA A 208 -103.04 22.12 -3.70
C ALA A 208 -101.73 22.46 -2.96
N GLU A 209 -101.61 22.19 -1.65
CA GLU A 209 -100.39 22.47 -0.88
C GLU A 209 -99.28 21.43 -1.15
N ILE A 210 -99.67 20.19 -1.46
CA ILE A 210 -98.74 19.09 -1.77
C ILE A 210 -98.07 19.29 -3.14
N THR A 211 -98.81 19.85 -4.10
CA THR A 211 -98.27 20.14 -5.44
C THR A 211 -97.31 21.34 -5.44
N ALA A 212 -97.52 22.33 -4.56
CA ALA A 212 -96.57 23.41 -4.36
C ALA A 212 -95.26 22.95 -3.67
N ALA A 213 -95.35 22.04 -2.69
CA ALA A 213 -94.19 21.50 -2.00
C ALA A 213 -93.29 20.61 -2.90
N LEU A 214 -93.90 19.87 -3.84
CA LEU A 214 -93.17 19.06 -4.81
C LEU A 214 -92.37 19.90 -5.83
N ALA A 215 -92.92 21.04 -6.27
CA ALA A 215 -92.22 21.95 -7.19
C ALA A 215 -91.01 22.64 -6.54
N ASP A 216 -91.08 22.99 -5.24
CA ASP A 216 -89.93 23.56 -4.51
C ASP A 216 -88.79 22.54 -4.29
N LEU A 217 -89.13 21.25 -4.17
CA LEU A 217 -88.15 20.18 -4.00
C LEU A 217 -87.36 19.91 -5.31
N GLU A 218 -88.04 19.92 -6.46
CA GLU A 218 -87.38 19.81 -7.78
C GLU A 218 -86.44 20.99 -8.07
N ALA A 219 -86.84 22.21 -7.69
CA ALA A 219 -85.99 23.39 -7.83
C ALA A 219 -84.72 23.33 -6.95
N ARG A 220 -84.79 22.69 -5.78
CA ARG A 220 -83.61 22.48 -4.91
C ARG A 220 -82.67 21.41 -5.45
N SER A 221 -83.22 20.36 -6.07
CA SER A 221 -82.45 19.31 -6.73
C SER A 221 -81.57 19.85 -7.87
N GLN A 222 -82.16 20.67 -8.74
CA GLN A 222 -81.43 21.27 -9.88
C GLN A 222 -80.30 22.21 -9.42
N ARG A 223 -80.49 22.96 -8.33
CA ARG A 223 -79.42 23.81 -7.75
C ARG A 223 -78.26 22.98 -7.19
N HIS A 224 -78.52 21.79 -6.64
CA HIS A 224 -77.47 20.90 -6.16
C HIS A 224 -76.62 20.34 -7.31
N GLU A 225 -77.25 20.04 -8.46
CA GLU A 225 -76.55 19.54 -9.64
C GLU A 225 -75.67 20.64 -10.29
N GLU A 226 -76.14 21.88 -10.31
CA GLU A 226 -75.36 23.05 -10.77
C GLU A 226 -74.18 23.38 -9.84
N LEU A 227 -74.33 23.17 -8.52
CA LEU A 227 -73.24 23.32 -7.55
C LEU A 227 -72.16 22.22 -7.70
N LEU A 228 -72.55 20.99 -8.04
CA LEU A 228 -71.60 19.90 -8.31
C LEU A 228 -70.84 20.13 -9.63
N ALA A 229 -71.49 20.68 -10.66
CA ALA A 229 -70.82 21.07 -11.90
C ALA A 229 -69.79 22.19 -11.68
N ARG A 230 -70.10 23.18 -10.83
CA ARG A 230 -69.16 24.25 -10.44
C ARG A 230 -67.99 23.77 -9.57
N LEU A 231 -68.19 22.71 -8.78
CA LEU A 231 -67.10 22.11 -8.00
C LEU A 231 -66.09 21.34 -8.88
N ALA A 232 -66.55 20.74 -9.98
CA ALA A 232 -65.69 20.07 -10.96
C ALA A 232 -64.84 21.07 -11.77
N GLU A 233 -65.34 22.29 -12.01
CA GLU A 233 -64.64 23.36 -12.73
C GLU A 233 -63.61 24.11 -11.86
N THR A 234 -63.70 24.00 -10.53
CA THR A 234 -62.80 24.66 -9.55
C THR A 234 -61.73 23.73 -8.97
N GLY A 235 -61.68 22.48 -9.41
CA GLY A 235 -60.61 21.53 -9.09
C GLY A 235 -59.29 21.89 -9.78
N ASP A 236 -58.54 22.82 -9.19
CA ASP A 236 -57.22 23.25 -9.64
C ASP A 236 -56.17 22.11 -9.52
N ALA A 237 -56.19 21.19 -10.49
CA ALA A 237 -55.17 20.14 -10.66
C ALA A 237 -53.81 20.69 -11.11
N ALA A 238 -53.66 22.00 -11.32
CA ALA A 238 -52.42 22.62 -11.79
C ALA A 238 -51.46 23.03 -10.65
N ALA A 239 -51.94 23.14 -9.40
CA ALA A 239 -51.11 23.52 -8.25
C ALA A 239 -50.01 22.48 -7.90
N PRO A 240 -50.28 21.16 -7.80
CA PRO A 240 -49.24 20.18 -7.50
C PRO A 240 -48.26 19.96 -8.66
N ALA A 241 -48.69 20.13 -9.92
CA ALA A 241 -47.82 19.97 -11.09
C ALA A 241 -46.73 21.05 -11.18
N ARG A 242 -47.10 22.33 -10.95
CA ARG A 242 -46.11 23.43 -10.91
C ARG A 242 -45.10 23.27 -9.77
N GLN A 243 -45.51 22.65 -8.67
CA GLN A 243 -44.63 22.43 -7.53
C GLN A 243 -43.61 21.31 -7.78
N VAL A 244 -43.95 20.33 -8.63
CA VAL A 244 -43.01 19.31 -9.11
C VAL A 244 -41.99 19.91 -10.09
N ASP A 245 -42.42 20.77 -11.01
CA ASP A 245 -41.52 21.43 -11.96
C ASP A 245 -40.48 22.33 -11.24
N VAL A 246 -40.92 23.12 -10.26
CA VAL A 246 -40.05 23.97 -9.43
C VAL A 246 -39.06 23.14 -8.61
N LEU A 247 -39.45 21.95 -8.15
CA LEU A 247 -38.55 21.06 -7.41
C LEU A 247 -37.53 20.38 -8.34
N GLN A 248 -37.92 20.02 -9.56
CA GLN A 248 -37.01 19.44 -10.56
C GLN A 248 -35.95 20.45 -11.02
N GLU A 249 -36.34 21.71 -11.24
CA GLU A 249 -35.38 22.79 -11.59
C GLU A 249 -34.38 23.05 -10.45
N ARG A 250 -34.83 22.96 -9.19
CA ARG A 250 -33.96 23.07 -8.01
C ARG A 250 -32.97 21.92 -7.89
N ILE A 251 -33.38 20.69 -8.21
CA ILE A 251 -32.49 19.53 -8.22
C ILE A 251 -31.39 19.71 -9.28
N ALA A 252 -31.76 20.09 -10.51
CA ALA A 252 -30.80 20.36 -11.58
C ALA A 252 -29.78 21.46 -11.20
N SER A 253 -30.25 22.54 -10.56
CA SER A 253 -29.36 23.61 -10.09
C SER A 253 -28.37 23.16 -9.01
N LEU A 254 -28.78 22.24 -8.13
CA LEU A 254 -27.92 21.72 -7.06
C LEU A 254 -26.87 20.74 -7.61
N GLU A 255 -27.22 19.93 -8.60
CA GLU A 255 -26.27 19.02 -9.27
C GLU A 255 -25.16 19.80 -9.98
N GLN A 256 -25.50 20.90 -10.68
CA GLN A 256 -24.51 21.77 -11.30
C GLN A 256 -23.58 22.42 -10.25
N ALA A 257 -24.12 22.92 -9.15
CA ALA A 257 -23.33 23.54 -8.07
C ALA A 257 -22.39 22.54 -7.37
N VAL A 258 -22.79 21.26 -7.27
CA VAL A 258 -21.93 20.19 -6.75
C VAL A 258 -20.80 19.86 -7.73
N GLY A 259 -21.09 19.83 -9.04
CA GLY A 259 -20.08 19.66 -10.08
C GLY A 259 -19.01 20.74 -10.04
N GLU A 260 -19.42 22.01 -10.01
CA GLU A 260 -18.52 23.17 -9.95
C GLU A 260 -17.64 23.16 -8.69
N ARG A 261 -18.21 22.82 -7.52
CA ARG A 261 -17.43 22.70 -6.28
C ARG A 261 -16.45 21.53 -6.29
N ASN A 262 -16.80 20.41 -6.93
CA ASN A 262 -15.89 19.28 -7.05
C ASN A 262 -14.70 19.62 -7.96
N GLU A 263 -14.92 20.34 -9.05
CA GLU A 263 -13.83 20.86 -9.88
C GLU A 263 -12.94 21.83 -9.09
N GLU A 264 -13.52 22.69 -8.24
CA GLU A 264 -12.78 23.61 -7.38
C GLU A 264 -11.94 22.87 -6.34
N ILE A 265 -12.48 21.81 -5.72
CA ILE A 265 -11.73 20.93 -4.80
C ILE A 265 -10.55 20.28 -5.52
N VAL A 266 -10.74 19.78 -6.75
CA VAL A 266 -9.66 19.19 -7.54
C VAL A 266 -8.60 20.25 -7.86
N ARG A 267 -8.99 21.45 -8.32
CA ARG A 267 -8.04 22.54 -8.59
C ARG A 267 -7.26 22.97 -7.35
N LEU A 268 -7.92 23.07 -6.20
CA LEU A 268 -7.27 23.43 -4.93
C LEU A 268 -6.34 22.32 -4.43
N SER A 269 -6.74 21.06 -4.58
CA SER A 269 -5.90 19.90 -4.27
C SER A 269 -4.61 19.89 -5.12
N THR A 270 -4.73 20.15 -6.42
CA THR A 270 -3.58 20.27 -7.32
C THR A 270 -2.70 21.49 -7.01
N ALA A 271 -3.29 22.63 -6.64
CA ALA A 271 -2.56 23.85 -6.30
C ALA A 271 -1.81 23.77 -4.95
N LEU A 272 -2.29 22.93 -4.02
CA LEU A 272 -1.68 22.75 -2.70
C LEU A 272 -0.52 21.75 -2.69
N GLY A 273 -0.14 21.15 -3.82
CA GLY A 273 0.99 20.23 -3.91
C GLY A 273 0.84 19.01 -3.00
N ALA A 274 -0.40 18.63 -2.67
CA ALA A 274 -0.66 17.43 -1.91
C ALA A 274 -0.28 16.22 -2.78
N GLU A 275 0.78 15.53 -2.36
CA GLU A 275 1.14 14.20 -2.83
C GLU A 275 -0.12 13.35 -3.00
N ALA A 276 -0.17 12.60 -4.11
CA ALA A 276 -1.29 11.77 -4.50
C ALA A 276 -1.87 11.02 -3.29
N PRO A 277 -3.21 11.02 -3.11
CA PRO A 277 -3.83 10.40 -1.96
C PRO A 277 -3.31 8.97 -1.82
N LYS A 278 -2.73 8.64 -0.66
CA LYS A 278 -2.36 7.27 -0.30
C LYS A 278 -3.54 6.38 -0.69
N ARG A 279 -3.27 5.30 -1.43
CA ARG A 279 -4.24 4.35 -2.00
C ARG A 279 -5.07 3.71 -0.85
N ASP A 280 -6.06 4.42 -0.33
CA ASP A 280 -7.07 3.91 0.61
C ASP A 280 -8.10 3.11 -0.20
N GLY A 281 -7.68 1.95 -0.68
CA GLY A 281 -8.41 1.20 -1.70
C GLY A 281 -7.95 -0.24 -1.87
N ASP A 282 -8.72 -0.98 -2.66
CA ASP A 282 -8.31 -2.30 -3.10
C ASP A 282 -7.18 -2.19 -4.14
N ASP A 283 -6.31 -3.18 -4.20
CA ASP A 283 -5.28 -3.26 -5.23
C ASP A 283 -5.89 -3.60 -6.60
N LEU A 284 -6.22 -2.56 -7.37
CA LEU A 284 -6.85 -2.67 -8.69
C LEU A 284 -5.94 -3.30 -9.75
N THR A 285 -4.62 -3.39 -9.52
CA THR A 285 -3.68 -4.08 -10.42
C THR A 285 -3.95 -5.59 -10.51
N ARG A 286 -4.78 -6.13 -9.61
CA ARG A 286 -5.26 -7.52 -9.64
C ARG A 286 -6.34 -7.78 -10.71
N LEU A 287 -6.81 -6.73 -11.38
CA LEU A 287 -7.75 -6.82 -12.50
C LEU A 287 -6.97 -7.06 -13.81
N PRO A 288 -7.51 -7.88 -14.74
CA PRO A 288 -6.81 -8.25 -15.96
C PRO A 288 -6.56 -7.01 -16.83
N GLY A 289 -5.29 -6.78 -17.18
CA GLY A 289 -4.88 -5.67 -18.04
C GLY A 289 -4.86 -4.30 -17.37
N VAL A 290 -5.12 -4.22 -16.06
CA VAL A 290 -4.96 -3.00 -15.27
C VAL A 290 -3.55 -2.98 -14.70
N ASP A 291 -2.69 -2.12 -15.26
CA ASP A 291 -1.37 -1.84 -14.71
C ASP A 291 -1.43 -0.67 -13.69
N ASP A 292 -0.29 -0.27 -13.14
CA ASP A 292 -0.22 0.83 -12.18
C ASP A 292 -0.72 2.16 -12.77
N VAL A 293 -0.51 2.40 -14.07
CA VAL A 293 -0.94 3.63 -14.74
C VAL A 293 -2.46 3.68 -14.84
N VAL A 294 -3.08 2.57 -15.24
CA VAL A 294 -4.54 2.45 -15.29
C VAL A 294 -5.13 2.49 -13.88
N ALA A 295 -4.51 1.82 -12.90
CA ALA A 295 -4.97 1.85 -11.51
C ALA A 295 -4.95 3.27 -10.93
N ASP A 296 -3.92 4.07 -11.21
CA ASP A 296 -3.83 5.46 -10.79
C ASP A 296 -4.83 6.34 -11.53
N GLY A 297 -5.01 6.14 -12.85
CA GLY A 297 -6.01 6.84 -13.65
C GLY A 297 -7.46 6.60 -13.20
N LEU A 298 -7.75 5.39 -12.68
CA LEU A 298 -9.01 5.03 -12.05
C LEU A 298 -9.16 5.67 -10.67
N ALA A 299 -8.09 5.68 -9.86
CA ALA A 299 -8.09 6.28 -8.54
C ALA A 299 -8.35 7.80 -8.60
N VAL A 300 -7.77 8.51 -9.58
CA VAL A 300 -8.04 9.94 -9.83
C VAL A 300 -9.53 10.21 -10.10
N ARG A 301 -10.25 9.24 -10.66
CA ARG A 301 -11.70 9.30 -10.94
C ARG A 301 -12.56 8.78 -9.78
N GLY A 302 -11.99 8.56 -8.60
CA GLY A 302 -12.70 8.06 -7.41
C GLY A 302 -12.96 6.54 -7.44
N ILE A 303 -12.40 5.83 -8.41
CA ILE A 303 -12.53 4.37 -8.53
C ILE A 303 -11.33 3.74 -7.83
N THR A 304 -11.48 3.49 -6.54
CA THR A 304 -10.39 2.97 -5.69
C THR A 304 -10.64 1.56 -5.16
N ARG A 305 -11.81 0.95 -5.44
CA ARG A 305 -12.21 -0.36 -4.87
C ARG A 305 -12.78 -1.28 -5.94
N PHE A 306 -12.66 -2.59 -5.76
CA PHE A 306 -13.27 -3.59 -6.64
C PHE A 306 -14.79 -3.39 -6.74
N LYS A 307 -15.43 -2.95 -5.65
CA LYS A 307 -16.86 -2.61 -5.60
C LYS A 307 -17.25 -1.50 -6.58
N HIS A 308 -16.39 -0.51 -6.80
CA HIS A 308 -16.68 0.62 -7.69
C HIS A 308 -16.64 0.14 -9.15
N VAL A 309 -15.59 -0.60 -9.51
CA VAL A 309 -15.47 -1.24 -10.84
C VAL A 309 -16.64 -2.20 -11.11
N ALA A 310 -17.04 -2.99 -10.11
CA ALA A 310 -18.14 -3.95 -10.23
C ALA A 310 -19.53 -3.32 -10.44
N ARG A 311 -19.69 -2.02 -10.17
CA ARG A 311 -20.95 -1.27 -10.31
C ARG A 311 -21.08 -0.53 -11.64
N LEU A 312 -19.99 -0.39 -12.39
CA LEU A 312 -20.01 0.29 -13.69
C LEU A 312 -20.70 -0.58 -14.74
N ALA A 313 -21.41 0.05 -15.67
CA ALA A 313 -21.76 -0.62 -16.91
C ALA A 313 -20.49 -0.79 -17.77
N PRO A 314 -20.43 -1.81 -18.65
CA PRO A 314 -19.27 -2.02 -19.52
C PRO A 314 -18.90 -0.78 -20.35
N ARG A 315 -19.91 -0.07 -20.86
CA ARG A 315 -19.72 1.19 -21.61
C ARG A 315 -19.10 2.30 -20.76
N ASP A 316 -19.57 2.47 -19.53
CA ASP A 316 -19.04 3.50 -18.63
C ASP A 316 -17.58 3.21 -18.27
N LEU A 317 -17.21 1.93 -18.14
CA LEU A 317 -15.82 1.54 -17.90
C LEU A 317 -14.95 1.77 -19.14
N GLU A 318 -15.45 1.49 -20.34
CA GLU A 318 -14.76 1.79 -21.61
C GLU A 318 -14.51 3.30 -21.75
N ASP A 319 -15.52 4.13 -21.49
CA ASP A 319 -15.40 5.60 -21.54
C ASP A 319 -14.39 6.13 -20.51
N VAL A 320 -14.39 5.54 -19.31
CA VAL A 320 -13.42 5.87 -18.25
C VAL A 320 -12.00 5.48 -18.65
N LEU A 321 -11.81 4.27 -19.22
CA LEU A 321 -10.51 3.78 -19.66
C LEU A 321 -9.97 4.57 -20.86
N ALA A 322 -10.83 4.96 -21.79
CA ALA A 322 -10.48 5.80 -22.94
C ALA A 322 -9.97 7.19 -22.53
N GLY A 323 -10.37 7.67 -21.35
CA GLY A 323 -9.89 8.93 -20.78
C GLY A 323 -8.57 8.82 -19.99
N ILE A 324 -7.97 7.64 -19.86
CA ILE A 324 -6.71 7.43 -19.14
C ILE A 324 -5.57 7.36 -20.16
N ASP A 325 -4.69 8.35 -20.13
CA ASP A 325 -3.50 8.37 -20.99
C ASP A 325 -2.61 7.16 -20.70
N GLY A 326 -2.36 6.35 -21.74
CA GLY A 326 -1.53 5.15 -21.63
C GLY A 326 -2.29 3.86 -21.28
N ALA A 327 -3.62 3.89 -21.19
CA ALA A 327 -4.40 2.66 -21.07
C ALA A 327 -4.21 1.76 -22.31
N PRO A 328 -3.98 0.45 -22.14
CA PRO A 328 -3.81 -0.46 -23.27
C PRO A 328 -5.11 -0.58 -24.08
N ASP A 329 -4.97 -0.46 -25.41
CA ASP A 329 -6.10 -0.62 -26.34
C ASP A 329 -6.69 -2.04 -26.26
N GLY A 330 -8.02 -2.14 -26.23
CA GLY A 330 -8.72 -3.44 -26.30
C GLY A 330 -8.89 -4.16 -24.96
N LEU A 331 -8.89 -3.43 -23.84
CA LEU A 331 -9.30 -3.98 -22.55
C LEU A 331 -10.76 -4.45 -22.59
N ASP A 332 -10.96 -5.75 -22.32
CA ASP A 332 -12.29 -6.35 -22.22
C ASP A 332 -12.96 -5.90 -20.91
N ALA A 333 -13.79 -4.85 -21.00
CA ALA A 333 -14.53 -4.28 -19.88
C ALA A 333 -15.41 -5.31 -19.17
N ASP A 334 -16.03 -6.24 -19.91
CA ASP A 334 -16.84 -7.31 -19.34
C ASP A 334 -15.99 -8.27 -18.49
N HIS A 335 -14.78 -8.60 -18.97
CA HIS A 335 -13.86 -9.44 -18.20
C HIS A 335 -13.37 -8.75 -16.93
N ILE A 336 -13.06 -7.46 -17.00
CA ILE A 336 -12.63 -6.66 -15.85
C ILE A 336 -13.74 -6.59 -14.80
N ILE A 337 -14.99 -6.29 -15.20
CA ILE A 337 -16.16 -6.23 -14.29
C ILE A 337 -16.43 -7.61 -13.65
N ARG A 338 -16.35 -8.70 -14.43
CA ARG A 338 -16.49 -10.07 -13.89
C ARG A 338 -15.40 -10.40 -12.87
N ARG A 339 -14.14 -10.00 -13.11
CA ARG A 339 -13.04 -10.20 -12.17
C ARG A 339 -13.22 -9.36 -10.91
N ALA A 340 -13.59 -8.09 -11.04
CA ALA A 340 -13.85 -7.19 -9.92
C ALA A 340 -14.94 -7.74 -9.01
N ASN A 341 -16.02 -8.28 -9.57
CA ASN A 341 -17.08 -8.94 -8.79
C ASN A 341 -16.57 -10.14 -7.98
N ARG A 342 -15.68 -10.96 -8.54
CA ARG A 342 -15.09 -12.10 -7.81
C ARG A 342 -14.17 -11.64 -6.68
N LEU A 343 -13.31 -10.67 -6.95
CA LEU A 343 -12.38 -10.13 -5.95
C LEU A 343 -13.11 -9.40 -4.81
N HIS A 344 -14.16 -8.66 -5.13
CA HIS A 344 -15.04 -8.02 -4.16
C HIS A 344 -15.72 -9.04 -3.24
N ARG A 345 -16.21 -10.16 -3.77
CA ARG A 345 -16.79 -11.25 -2.95
C ARG A 345 -15.73 -11.90 -2.05
N ALA A 346 -14.57 -12.24 -2.62
CA ALA A 346 -13.45 -12.84 -1.88
C ALA A 346 -12.95 -11.93 -0.73
N SER A 347 -12.92 -10.60 -0.93
CA SER A 347 -12.54 -9.64 0.11
C SER A 347 -13.55 -9.51 1.26
N ARG A 348 -14.77 -10.05 1.10
CA ARG A 348 -15.86 -10.00 2.10
C ARG A 348 -16.09 -11.31 2.84
N GLY A 349 -15.31 -12.36 2.55
CA GLY A 349 -15.48 -13.66 3.20
C GLY A 349 -16.79 -14.39 2.85
N LEU A 350 -17.39 -14.07 1.70
CA LEU A 350 -18.57 -14.74 1.12
C LEU A 350 -18.18 -15.58 -0.10
#